data_AF-A0A935WW10-F1
#
_entry.id   AF-A0A935WW10-F1
#
_cell.length_a   1.000
_cell.length_b   1.000
_cell.length_c   1.000
_cell.angle_alpha   90.00
_cell.angle_beta   90.00
_cell.angle_gamma   90.00
#
_symmetry.space_group_name_H-M   'P 1'
#
loop_
_entity.id
_entity.type
_entity.pdbx_description
1 polymer ?
#
loop_
_entity_poly.entity_id
_entity_poly.type
_entity_poly.pdbx_seq_one_letter_code
_entity_poly.pdbx_strand_id
1 'polypeptide(L)'
;MTIRDRRRVVGESLDGLIQERTYRSAALGEERRFSVVLPPGYFDDANQGERYPVLYLLHGQGQTSTSFLATALFFIGYMSDSEDDATRRRDESDWVKFLLVLPDSTCSNAACTSGNFNANHLGLDGNGPRYQDAFYELMAHIESNYRTATPEVVEVFP
;
A
#
# COMPACT_ATOMS: atom_id res chain seq x y z
N MET A 1 22.44 -12.75 9.51
CA MET A 1 22.42 -11.26 9.50
C MET A 1 23.84 -10.71 9.48
N THR A 2 24.30 -10.19 8.35
CA THR A 2 25.69 -9.72 8.15
C THR A 2 25.75 -8.19 8.06
N ILE A 3 26.88 -7.59 8.46
CA ILE A 3 27.08 -6.13 8.55
C ILE A 3 26.81 -5.37 7.23
N ARG A 4 26.89 -6.04 6.07
CA ARG A 4 26.55 -5.43 4.76
C ARG A 4 25.06 -5.15 4.57
N ASP A 5 24.20 -5.99 5.13
CA ASP A 5 22.75 -5.94 4.93
C ASP A 5 22.12 -4.76 5.72
N ARG A 6 22.66 -4.47 6.91
CA ARG A 6 22.34 -3.24 7.63
C ARG A 6 22.64 -1.96 6.85
N ARG A 7 23.51 -1.95 5.83
CA ARG A 7 23.83 -0.70 5.11
C ARG A 7 22.78 -0.29 4.08
N ARG A 8 21.99 -1.21 3.53
CA ARG A 8 21.00 -0.89 2.49
C ARG A 8 19.76 -0.21 3.10
N VAL A 9 19.24 -0.79 4.18
CA VAL A 9 18.17 -0.19 5.02
C VAL A 9 18.67 1.03 5.82
N VAL A 10 19.98 1.24 5.96
CA VAL A 10 20.55 2.47 6.59
C VAL A 10 20.79 3.59 5.55
N GLY A 11 20.78 3.29 4.25
CA GLY A 11 20.84 4.29 3.19
C GLY A 11 19.51 5.02 2.96
N GLU A 12 18.40 4.31 3.12
CA GLU A 12 17.03 4.85 3.08
C GLU A 12 16.47 4.93 4.51
N SER A 13 16.05 6.10 4.99
CA SER A 13 15.39 6.15 6.30
C SER A 13 14.03 5.44 6.23
N LEU A 14 13.65 4.74 7.32
CA LEU A 14 12.31 4.16 7.43
C LEU A 14 11.21 5.21 7.21
N ASP A 15 11.46 6.45 7.62
CA ASP A 15 10.59 7.61 7.38
C ASP A 15 10.43 7.95 5.89
N GLY A 16 11.41 7.60 5.04
CA GLY A 16 11.33 7.76 3.59
C GLY A 16 10.50 6.66 2.92
N LEU A 17 10.56 5.44 3.45
CA LEU A 17 9.82 4.29 2.92
C LEU A 17 8.37 4.28 3.38
N ILE A 18 8.08 4.71 4.60
CA ILE A 18 6.73 4.78 5.16
C ILE A 18 6.23 6.21 5.07
N GLN A 19 5.18 6.43 4.29
CA GLN A 19 4.66 7.76 4.00
C GLN A 19 3.17 7.85 4.29
N GLU A 20 2.76 8.88 5.02
CA GLU A 20 1.36 9.28 5.12
C GLU A 20 1.09 10.43 4.14
N ARG A 21 0.01 10.31 3.36
CA ARG A 21 -0.34 11.23 2.28
C ARG A 21 -1.85 11.45 2.24
N THR A 22 -2.27 12.42 1.45
CA THR A 22 -3.69 12.68 1.16
C THR A 22 -3.96 12.68 -0.33
N TYR A 23 -5.21 12.39 -0.69
CA TYR A 23 -5.75 12.62 -2.02
C TYR A 23 -7.15 13.23 -1.90
N ARG A 24 -7.53 14.01 -2.91
CA ARG A 24 -8.89 14.53 -3.02
C ARG A 24 -9.82 13.43 -3.53
N SER A 25 -10.85 13.07 -2.77
CA SER A 25 -11.93 12.19 -3.25
C SER A 25 -13.09 13.02 -3.77
N ALA A 26 -13.49 12.79 -5.02
CA ALA A 26 -14.68 13.42 -5.60
C ALA A 26 -15.94 12.70 -5.12
N ALA A 27 -15.90 11.37 -5.00
CA ALA A 27 -16.99 10.54 -4.47
C ALA A 27 -17.43 10.93 -3.06
N LEU A 28 -16.50 11.36 -2.19
CA LEU A 28 -16.77 11.80 -0.82
C LEU A 28 -16.75 13.32 -0.64
N GLY A 29 -16.26 14.07 -1.64
CA GLY A 29 -16.20 15.53 -1.58
C GLY A 29 -15.19 16.09 -0.58
N GLU A 30 -14.17 15.33 -0.18
CA GLU A 30 -13.20 15.70 0.86
C GLU A 30 -11.78 15.17 0.58
N GLU A 31 -10.80 15.67 1.36
CA GLU A 31 -9.46 15.08 1.40
C GLU A 31 -9.48 13.80 2.23
N ARG A 32 -8.92 12.71 1.69
CA ARG A 32 -8.80 11.43 2.37
C ARG A 32 -7.34 11.10 2.57
N ARG A 33 -7.01 10.51 3.72
CA ARG A 33 -5.66 10.02 4.03
C ARG A 33 -5.43 8.62 3.49
N PHE A 34 -4.17 8.30 3.27
CA PHE A 34 -3.69 6.95 3.10
C PHE A 34 -2.25 6.86 3.60
N SER A 35 -1.84 5.65 3.95
CA SER A 35 -0.43 5.35 4.17
C SER A 35 0.08 4.51 3.00
N VAL A 36 1.33 4.73 2.60
CA VAL A 36 2.02 3.92 1.59
C VAL A 36 3.38 3.52 2.13
N VAL A 37 3.73 2.26 1.91
CA VAL A 37 5.05 1.72 2.20
C VAL A 37 5.69 1.35 0.88
N LEU A 38 6.84 1.95 0.62
CA LEU A 38 7.65 1.68 -0.56
C LEU A 38 8.58 0.50 -0.30
N PRO A 39 8.83 -0.35 -1.31
CA PRO A 39 9.74 -1.47 -1.14
C PRO A 39 11.18 -0.99 -0.91
N PRO A 40 12.03 -1.79 -0.23
CA PRO A 40 13.44 -1.49 -0.05
C PRO A 40 14.18 -1.29 -1.39
N GLY A 41 14.99 -0.23 -1.46
CA GLY A 41 15.71 0.18 -2.66
C GLY A 41 14.84 0.91 -3.68
N TYR A 42 13.64 1.35 -3.33
CA TYR A 42 12.78 2.12 -4.23
C TYR A 42 13.46 3.40 -4.73
N PHE A 43 14.36 4.02 -3.95
CA PHE A 43 15.05 5.23 -4.40
C PHE A 43 16.42 4.96 -5.04
N ASP A 44 16.88 3.71 -5.08
CA ASP A 44 18.15 3.37 -5.70
C ASP A 44 18.17 3.71 -7.20
N ASP A 45 19.26 4.29 -7.68
CA ASP A 45 19.44 4.63 -9.10
C ASP A 45 19.28 3.40 -10.02
N ALA A 46 19.70 2.23 -9.56
CA ALA A 46 19.57 0.97 -10.28
C ALA A 46 18.11 0.54 -10.49
N ASN A 47 17.18 1.02 -9.64
CA ASN A 47 15.78 0.59 -9.63
C ASN A 47 14.83 1.66 -10.21
N GLN A 48 15.34 2.72 -10.84
CA GLN A 48 14.50 3.80 -11.38
C GLN A 48 13.56 3.34 -12.51
N GLY A 49 13.93 2.27 -13.22
CA GLY A 49 13.08 1.62 -14.24
C GLY A 49 12.08 0.59 -13.69
N GLU A 50 12.23 0.20 -12.43
CA GLU A 50 11.43 -0.85 -11.83
C GLU A 50 10.03 -0.37 -11.46
N ARG A 51 9.06 -1.27 -11.66
CA ARG A 51 7.65 -1.07 -11.35
C ARG A 51 7.16 -2.22 -10.48
N TYR A 52 6.38 -1.90 -9.46
CA TYR A 52 6.08 -2.85 -8.40
C TYR A 52 4.57 -3.15 -8.33
N PRO A 53 4.18 -4.41 -8.06
CA PRO A 53 2.80 -4.73 -7.72
C PRO A 53 2.36 -3.96 -6.47
N VAL A 54 1.04 -3.79 -6.31
CA VAL A 54 0.44 -3.03 -5.21
C VAL A 54 -0.46 -3.94 -4.38
N LEU A 55 -0.20 -4.01 -3.08
CA LEU A 55 -1.06 -4.65 -2.10
C LEU A 55 -1.86 -3.58 -1.36
N TYR A 56 -3.19 -3.61 -1.50
CA TYR A 56 -4.09 -2.76 -0.72
C TYR A 56 -4.55 -3.52 0.54
N LEU A 57 -4.15 -3.04 1.72
CA LEU A 57 -4.54 -3.64 3.00
C LEU A 57 -5.57 -2.74 3.70
N LEU A 58 -6.82 -3.21 3.72
CA LEU A 58 -7.94 -2.48 4.30
C LEU A 58 -8.04 -2.73 5.80
N HIS A 59 -8.21 -1.68 6.59
CA HIS A 59 -8.38 -1.80 8.04
C HIS A 59 -9.82 -2.08 8.44
N GLY A 60 -10.04 -2.51 9.70
CA GLY A 60 -11.37 -2.75 10.26
C GLY A 60 -12.08 -1.50 10.78
N GLN A 61 -13.31 -1.66 11.26
CA GLN A 61 -14.07 -0.58 11.91
C GLN A 61 -13.38 -0.10 13.20
N GLY A 62 -13.30 1.22 13.39
CA GLY A 62 -12.63 1.84 14.54
C GLY A 62 -11.10 1.95 14.40
N GLN A 63 -10.55 1.51 13.27
CA GLN A 63 -9.17 1.69 12.88
C GLN A 63 -9.04 2.79 11.82
N THR A 64 -7.79 3.17 11.51
CA THR A 64 -7.41 4.17 10.51
C THR A 64 -6.30 3.61 9.61
N SER A 65 -5.88 4.37 8.58
CA SER A 65 -4.75 4.01 7.69
C SER A 65 -3.43 3.73 8.40
N THR A 66 -3.25 4.19 9.65
CA THR A 66 -2.02 3.98 10.42
C THR A 66 -2.06 2.72 11.29
N SER A 67 -3.24 2.11 11.46
CA SER A 67 -3.44 1.02 12.42
C SER A 67 -2.62 -0.24 12.11
N PHE A 68 -2.27 -0.47 10.84
CA PHE A 68 -1.42 -1.59 10.42
C PHE A 68 -0.01 -1.16 10.02
N LEU A 69 0.41 0.09 10.25
CA LEU A 69 1.75 0.53 9.85
C LEU A 69 2.88 -0.27 10.48
N ALA A 70 2.71 -0.76 11.72
CA ALA A 70 3.71 -1.62 12.34
C ALA A 70 3.95 -2.93 11.55
N THR A 71 2.94 -3.44 10.84
CA THR A 71 3.09 -4.63 9.97
C THR A 71 3.99 -4.36 8.77
N ALA A 72 4.18 -3.09 8.37
CA ALA A 72 5.11 -2.70 7.32
C ALA A 72 6.54 -3.17 7.60
N LEU A 73 6.97 -3.18 8.86
CA LEU A 73 8.33 -3.61 9.22
C LEU A 73 8.56 -5.09 8.92
N PHE A 74 7.51 -5.92 9.05
CA PHE A 74 7.56 -7.32 8.66
C PHE A 74 7.75 -7.44 7.14
N PHE A 75 6.91 -6.75 6.36
CA PHE A 75 7.02 -6.79 4.89
C PHE A 75 8.35 -6.24 4.39
N ILE A 76 8.83 -5.12 4.95
CA ILE A 76 10.13 -4.53 4.61
C ILE A 76 11.26 -5.54 4.85
N GLY A 77 11.24 -6.28 5.97
CA GLY A 77 12.25 -7.30 6.25
C GLY A 77 12.31 -8.39 5.19
N TYR A 78 11.17 -9.00 4.86
CA TYR A 78 11.09 -10.07 3.87
C TYR A 78 11.31 -9.61 2.41
N MET A 79 11.10 -8.32 2.12
CA MET A 79 11.42 -7.70 0.83
C MET A 79 12.87 -7.21 0.74
N SER A 80 13.65 -7.25 1.84
CA SER A 80 15.03 -6.74 1.88
C SER A 80 16.08 -7.81 1.64
N ASP A 81 15.89 -9.01 2.22
CA ASP A 81 16.87 -10.10 2.20
C ASP A 81 16.15 -11.47 2.12
N SER A 82 16.93 -12.54 2.00
CA SER A 82 16.48 -13.92 2.04
C SER A 82 17.19 -14.71 3.13
N GLU A 83 16.43 -15.54 3.86
CA GLU A 83 17.03 -16.52 4.78
C GLU A 83 17.71 -17.68 4.03
N ASP A 84 17.35 -17.90 2.76
CA ASP A 84 18.00 -18.87 1.88
C ASP A 84 19.33 -18.35 1.33
N ASP A 85 20.38 -19.11 1.59
CA ASP A 85 21.75 -18.72 1.32
C ASP A 85 22.05 -18.64 -0.19
N ALA A 86 21.35 -19.42 -1.01
CA ALA A 86 21.48 -19.38 -2.47
C ALA A 86 20.80 -18.15 -3.07
N THR A 87 19.61 -17.80 -2.58
CA THR A 87 18.82 -16.63 -3.00
C THR A 87 19.50 -15.34 -2.60
N ARG A 88 19.96 -15.24 -1.35
CA ARG A 88 20.75 -14.11 -0.90
C ARG A 88 22.04 -13.89 -1.70
N ARG A 89 22.71 -14.96 -2.17
CA ARG A 89 23.91 -14.85 -3.03
C ARG A 89 23.60 -14.25 -4.41
N ARG A 90 22.34 -14.25 -4.85
CA ARG A 90 21.86 -13.61 -6.07
C ARG A 90 21.38 -12.17 -5.85
N ASP A 91 21.50 -11.63 -4.63
CA ASP A 91 20.95 -10.33 -4.24
C ASP A 91 19.41 -10.25 -4.37
N GLU A 92 18.75 -11.38 -4.17
CA GLU A 92 17.30 -11.54 -4.19
C GLU A 92 16.74 -11.64 -2.75
N SER A 93 15.47 -11.29 -2.59
CA SER A 93 14.72 -11.37 -1.33
C SER A 93 13.75 -12.55 -1.32
N ASP A 94 13.34 -13.00 -0.12
CA ASP A 94 12.35 -14.08 0.01
C ASP A 94 11.01 -13.71 -0.64
N TRP A 95 10.62 -12.44 -0.54
CA TRP A 95 9.37 -11.94 -1.11
C TRP A 95 9.64 -10.98 -2.26
N VAL A 96 8.78 -11.04 -3.27
CA VAL A 96 8.73 -10.03 -4.33
C VAL A 96 8.52 -8.66 -3.70
N LYS A 97 9.19 -7.64 -4.22
CA LYS A 97 9.04 -6.25 -3.77
C LYS A 97 7.70 -5.67 -4.24
N PHE A 98 6.93 -5.06 -3.35
CA PHE A 98 5.65 -4.44 -3.66
C PHE A 98 5.43 -3.13 -2.88
N LEU A 99 4.50 -2.31 -3.36
CA LEU A 99 3.94 -1.21 -2.56
C LEU A 99 2.85 -1.76 -1.66
N LEU A 100 2.88 -1.41 -0.38
CA LEU A 100 1.77 -1.65 0.53
C LEU A 100 1.00 -0.34 0.74
N VAL A 101 -0.26 -0.30 0.34
CA VAL A 101 -1.13 0.87 0.48
C VAL A 101 -2.21 0.57 1.53
N LEU A 102 -2.37 1.48 2.49
CA LEU A 102 -3.36 1.41 3.56
C LEU A 102 -4.31 2.60 3.44
N PRO A 103 -5.46 2.43 2.77
CA PRO A 103 -6.47 3.49 2.66
C PRO A 103 -7.04 3.86 4.04
N ASP A 104 -7.34 5.15 4.27
CA ASP A 104 -8.17 5.56 5.41
C ASP A 104 -9.64 5.49 4.99
N SER A 105 -10.35 4.44 5.41
CA SER A 105 -11.79 4.29 5.24
C SER A 105 -12.55 4.58 6.53
N THR A 106 -11.92 5.29 7.47
CA THR A 106 -12.58 5.68 8.72
C THR A 106 -13.86 6.43 8.41
N CYS A 107 -14.96 5.87 8.92
CA CYS A 107 -16.26 6.47 8.80
C CYS A 107 -16.42 7.62 9.79
N SER A 108 -16.87 8.76 9.29
CA SER A 108 -17.32 9.88 10.11
C SER A 108 -18.85 9.87 10.17
N ASN A 109 -19.40 10.04 11.38
CA ASN A 109 -20.85 10.08 11.68
C ASN A 109 -21.60 8.74 11.50
N ALA A 110 -22.89 8.72 11.85
CA ALA A 110 -23.78 7.55 11.86
C ALA A 110 -24.11 6.96 10.46
N ALA A 111 -23.35 7.34 9.44
CA ALA A 111 -23.61 6.99 8.03
C ALA A 111 -23.17 5.56 7.67
N CYS A 112 -22.40 4.88 8.53
CA CYS A 112 -21.92 3.51 8.31
C CYS A 112 -22.69 2.45 9.10
N THR A 113 -24.02 2.58 9.16
CA THR A 113 -24.90 1.62 9.81
C THR A 113 -25.38 0.49 8.88
N SER A 114 -25.00 0.52 7.61
CA SER A 114 -25.37 -0.49 6.59
C SER A 114 -24.15 -0.89 5.76
N GLY A 115 -23.91 -2.18 5.49
CA GLY A 115 -22.78 -2.64 4.65
C GLY A 115 -21.44 -2.78 5.38
N ASN A 116 -20.36 -3.04 4.63
CA ASN A 116 -18.99 -3.01 5.15
C ASN A 116 -18.39 -1.60 4.94
N PHE A 117 -17.53 -1.15 5.85
CA PHE A 117 -16.96 0.21 5.90
C PHE A 117 -16.07 0.61 4.71
N ASN A 118 -15.79 -0.31 3.79
CA ASN A 118 -15.02 -0.05 2.56
C ASN A 118 -15.90 -0.05 1.31
N ALA A 119 -17.17 -0.44 1.42
CA ALA A 119 -18.12 -0.47 0.33
C ALA A 119 -18.88 0.86 0.25
N ASN A 120 -19.59 1.07 -0.87
CA ASN A 120 -20.59 2.13 -0.91
C ASN A 120 -21.74 1.82 0.05
N HIS A 121 -22.14 2.81 0.83
CA HIS A 121 -23.21 2.69 1.80
C HIS A 121 -24.53 3.23 1.22
N LEU A 122 -25.64 2.58 1.55
CA LEU A 122 -26.96 3.11 1.21
C LEU A 122 -27.30 4.34 2.06
N GLY A 123 -26.86 4.38 3.33
CA GLY A 123 -27.25 5.42 4.28
C GLY A 123 -28.73 5.31 4.68
N LEU A 124 -29.19 6.20 5.57
CA LEU A 124 -30.59 6.21 6.02
C LEU A 124 -31.55 6.85 5.01
N ASP A 125 -31.03 7.74 4.15
CA ASP A 125 -31.75 8.52 3.15
C ASP A 125 -31.49 8.04 1.71
N GLY A 126 -30.76 6.94 1.53
CA GLY A 126 -30.36 6.43 0.22
C GLY A 126 -29.15 7.15 -0.39
N ASN A 127 -28.52 8.08 0.33
CA ASN A 127 -27.36 8.85 -0.12
C ASN A 127 -26.16 8.67 0.83
N GLY A 128 -25.89 7.41 1.21
CA GLY A 128 -24.76 7.06 2.05
C GLY A 128 -23.39 7.31 1.40
N PRO A 129 -22.31 7.31 2.21
CA PRO A 129 -20.96 7.56 1.73
C PRO A 129 -20.50 6.52 0.70
N ARG A 130 -19.75 7.00 -0.29
CA ARG A 130 -19.27 6.22 -1.44
C ARG A 130 -17.81 5.75 -1.25
N TYR A 131 -17.54 4.98 -0.19
CA TYR A 131 -16.16 4.57 0.14
C TYR A 131 -15.53 3.63 -0.89
N GLN A 132 -16.32 2.81 -1.60
CA GLN A 132 -15.78 1.97 -2.67
C GLN A 132 -15.31 2.81 -3.86
N ASP A 133 -16.07 3.83 -4.21
CA ASP A 133 -15.68 4.73 -5.31
C ASP A 133 -14.46 5.55 -4.93
N ALA A 134 -14.39 6.04 -3.68
CA ALA A 134 -13.18 6.68 -3.16
C ALA A 134 -11.97 5.74 -3.17
N PHE A 135 -12.16 4.45 -2.88
CA PHE A 135 -11.09 3.46 -3.00
C PHE A 135 -10.59 3.31 -4.45
N TYR A 136 -11.47 3.31 -5.44
CA TYR A 136 -11.05 3.31 -6.85
C TYR A 136 -10.34 4.61 -7.26
N GLU A 137 -10.79 5.76 -6.74
CA GLU A 137 -10.08 7.04 -6.92
C GLU A 137 -8.67 6.99 -6.33
N LEU A 138 -8.51 6.38 -5.14
CA LEU A 138 -7.19 6.15 -4.55
C LEU A 138 -6.34 5.23 -5.43
N MET A 139 -6.90 4.14 -5.98
CA MET A 139 -6.15 3.25 -6.87
C MET A 139 -5.56 4.02 -8.06
N ALA A 140 -6.39 4.83 -8.73
CA ALA A 140 -5.95 5.68 -9.83
C ALA A 140 -4.88 6.70 -9.37
N HIS A 141 -5.04 7.29 -8.18
CA HIS A 141 -4.05 8.19 -7.61
C HIS A 141 -2.71 7.49 -7.35
N ILE A 142 -2.71 6.26 -6.85
CA ILE A 142 -1.48 5.48 -6.64
C ILE A 142 -0.80 5.19 -7.98
N GLU A 143 -1.57 4.76 -8.98
CA GLU A 143 -1.05 4.48 -10.32
C GLU A 143 -0.42 5.69 -10.99
N SER A 144 -0.96 6.90 -10.77
CA SER A 144 -0.41 8.12 -11.37
C SER A 144 0.80 8.71 -10.65
N ASN A 145 0.98 8.41 -9.35
CA ASN A 145 1.99 9.05 -8.51
C ASN A 145 3.15 8.13 -8.10
N TYR A 146 3.01 6.82 -8.29
CA TYR A 146 4.00 5.81 -7.90
C TYR A 146 4.35 4.88 -9.06
N ARG A 147 5.53 4.23 -8.99
CA ARG A 147 5.97 3.25 -9.99
C ARG A 147 5.28 1.91 -9.79
N THR A 148 4.03 1.84 -10.21
CA THR A 148 3.20 0.64 -10.17
C THR A 148 3.41 -0.23 -11.40
N ALA A 149 3.37 -1.55 -11.20
CA ALA A 149 3.36 -2.55 -12.26
C ALA A 149 2.07 -2.43 -13.10
N THR A 150 2.20 -2.60 -14.41
CA THR A 150 1.05 -2.58 -15.31
C THR A 150 0.31 -3.92 -15.27
N PRO A 151 -1.02 -3.94 -15.48
CA PRO A 151 -1.75 -5.19 -15.63
C PRO A 151 -1.16 -6.06 -16.74
N GLU A 152 -0.88 -7.32 -16.43
CA GLU A 152 -0.44 -8.31 -17.40
C GLU A 152 -1.60 -9.25 -17.74
N VAL A 153 -1.85 -9.46 -19.04
CA VAL A 153 -2.79 -10.49 -19.48
C VAL A 153 -2.04 -11.82 -19.43
N VAL A 154 -2.36 -12.62 -18.42
CA VAL A 154 -1.83 -13.98 -18.29
C VAL A 154 -2.85 -14.94 -18.89
N GLU A 155 -2.44 -15.72 -19.89
CA GLU A 155 -3.24 -16.86 -20.35
C GLU A 155 -3.27 -17.91 -19.23
N VAL A 156 -4.36 -17.92 -18.47
CA VAL A 156 -4.66 -19.02 -17.56
C VAL A 156 -5.18 -20.15 -18.45
N PHE A 157 -4.48 -21.29 -18.43
CA PHE A 157 -4.67 -22.43 -19.35
C PHE A 157 -6.14 -22.70 -19.75
N PRO A 158 -6.39 -23.10 -21.02
CA PRO A 158 -7.73 -23.38 -21.52
C PRO A 158 -8.43 -24.56 -20.82
#